data_AF-A0A1M3MWZ3-F1
#
_entry.id   AF-A0A1M3MWZ3-F1
#
_cell.length_a   1.000
_cell.length_b   1.000
_cell.length_c   1.000
_cell.angle_alpha   90.00
_cell.angle_beta   90.00
_cell.angle_gamma   90.00
#
_symmetry.space_group_name_H-M   'P 1'
#
loop_
_entity.id
_entity.type
_entity.pdbx_description
1 polymer ?
#
loop_
_entity_poly.entity_id
_entity_poly.type
_entity_poly.pdbx_seq_one_letter_code
_entity_poly.pdbx_strand_id
1 'polypeptide(L)'
;MLVLVACASSHGTGERLERAPAPFTSARAVLLDFELDGKLIADTEDRGELRSLVEAQLLFTVGQLNGERSVGRLGQLELSEIEARLIPPPAPDDDAGASGDAGDAGDAGDSEDAGAPVAAPPPPPRYAVSYKANLPVAWGGETSPSSYTFTLPASMSQADQKIFATKYGSKCADPTAGSTDVGHLFVAYRPKQGGCTLAADDVVTFEAKVTESRENTRGKHPEYHRIWADGALRIVAMFTRELEVGTGGDAGMQAYDDFLWRSETYLGELQPDDSKRSEPPGYSTTGATTATLAAVLPDRRTIRIDVALVNASLGAEGSAFDAWYDGLTPAADVVLFNGHAGLGANVRSLMRKGKFEAGQYLIWFANGCDTFAYVDRTLVDRRARVNVDDPDGTKHMDTVSNVMAGYFTALEATSLTLIRALVDVRDPSRPPKTYEQIFSEIDPEQMVVVSGEEDNELQPLPPAPPAPPALPATPEGEAPPATEAPGKEAPEASPEAAGKAPASKGGQRNRSSCDVGLAPADPDTGLAAFAIALATLLRRRFTRRTTPAT
;
A
#
# COMPACT_ATOMS: atom_id res chain seq x y z
N MET A 1 14.45 -3.64 -14.83
CA MET A 1 13.88 -3.48 -13.48
C MET A 1 12.41 -3.83 -13.59
N LEU A 2 12.02 -5.07 -13.25
CA LEU A 2 10.61 -5.46 -13.27
C LEU A 2 9.90 -4.62 -12.20
N VAL A 3 9.01 -3.72 -12.62
CA VAL A 3 7.79 -3.50 -11.83
C VAL A 3 7.05 -4.83 -11.93
N LEU A 4 7.37 -5.76 -11.04
CA LEU A 4 6.53 -6.92 -10.80
C LEU A 4 5.25 -6.35 -10.20
N VAL A 5 4.30 -6.01 -11.07
CA VAL A 5 2.91 -6.35 -10.81
C VAL A 5 2.94 -7.87 -10.63
N ALA A 6 3.21 -8.29 -9.39
CA ALA A 6 3.30 -9.69 -9.04
C ALA A 6 1.97 -10.31 -9.44
N CYS A 7 2.07 -11.31 -10.32
CA CYS A 7 0.99 -12.05 -10.94
C CYS A 7 -0.29 -12.01 -10.09
N ALA A 8 -1.26 -11.22 -10.55
CA ALA A 8 -2.65 -11.49 -10.21
C ALA A 8 -2.86 -12.97 -10.52
N SER A 9 -3.37 -13.70 -9.53
CA SER A 9 -3.65 -15.11 -9.64
C SER A 9 -4.45 -15.35 -10.92
N SER A 10 -4.06 -16.36 -11.70
CA SER A 10 -4.79 -16.75 -12.90
C SER A 10 -6.23 -17.09 -12.53
N HIS A 11 -7.13 -16.14 -12.68
CA HIS A 11 -8.56 -16.38 -12.71
C HIS A 11 -9.02 -16.40 -14.16
N GLY A 12 -9.81 -17.43 -14.43
CA GLY A 12 -10.05 -17.97 -15.75
C GLY A 12 -10.70 -17.00 -16.71
N THR A 13 -10.62 -17.43 -17.97
CA THR A 13 -11.43 -17.03 -19.12
C THR A 13 -12.73 -16.28 -18.79
N GLY A 14 -12.78 -14.99 -19.14
CA GLY A 14 -13.87 -14.41 -19.93
C GLY A 14 -15.29 -14.33 -19.34
N GLU A 15 -15.52 -14.57 -18.05
CA GLU A 15 -16.78 -14.23 -17.39
C GLU A 15 -16.60 -13.05 -16.44
N ARG A 16 -17.54 -12.11 -16.49
CA ARG A 16 -17.72 -11.06 -15.48
C ARG A 16 -18.06 -11.77 -14.17
N LEU A 17 -17.06 -12.16 -13.41
CA LEU A 17 -17.24 -12.51 -12.01
C LEU A 17 -17.66 -11.20 -11.34
N GLU A 18 -18.97 -11.05 -11.10
CA GLU A 18 -19.48 -9.95 -10.30
C GLU A 18 -18.70 -9.92 -8.99
N ARG A 19 -18.09 -8.78 -8.69
CA ARG A 19 -17.44 -8.54 -7.41
C ARG A 19 -18.45 -8.81 -6.29
N ALA A 20 -18.04 -9.62 -5.31
CA ALA A 20 -18.83 -9.76 -4.10
C ALA A 20 -18.99 -8.38 -3.44
N PRO A 21 -20.23 -7.97 -3.09
CA PRO A 21 -20.46 -6.69 -2.45
C PRO A 21 -19.56 -6.54 -1.21
N ALA A 22 -18.90 -5.40 -1.09
CA ALA A 22 -18.10 -5.07 0.08
C ALA A 22 -18.65 -3.78 0.67
N PRO A 23 -19.39 -3.82 1.79
CA PRO A 23 -19.97 -2.63 2.39
C PRO A 23 -18.98 -1.51 2.62
N PHE A 24 -19.54 -0.32 2.76
CA PHE A 24 -18.78 0.91 2.85
C PHE A 24 -19.43 1.85 3.86
N THR A 25 -18.81 1.99 5.01
CA THR A 25 -19.18 3.01 5.99
C THR A 25 -18.08 4.06 6.11
N SER A 26 -18.47 5.34 6.08
CA SER A 26 -17.58 6.48 6.32
C SER A 26 -18.32 7.64 6.96
N ALA A 27 -17.60 8.45 7.73
CA ALA A 27 -18.11 9.73 8.24
C ALA A 27 -18.09 10.84 7.18
N ARG A 28 -17.25 10.72 6.14
CA ARG A 28 -16.91 11.84 5.23
C ARG A 28 -16.89 11.48 3.75
N ALA A 29 -17.02 10.20 3.39
CA ALA A 29 -17.06 9.75 2.02
C ALA A 29 -18.39 9.05 1.71
N VAL A 30 -18.78 9.08 0.44
CA VAL A 30 -19.82 8.20 -0.11
C VAL A 30 -19.19 7.36 -1.22
N LEU A 31 -19.53 6.08 -1.31
CA LEU A 31 -19.05 5.23 -2.38
C LEU A 31 -19.89 5.45 -3.64
N LEU A 32 -19.22 5.70 -4.75
CA LEU A 32 -19.81 5.87 -6.08
C LEU A 32 -19.22 4.81 -7.02
N ASP A 33 -20.01 4.30 -7.94
CA ASP A 33 -19.56 3.40 -9.01
C ASP A 33 -19.32 4.20 -10.29
N PHE A 34 -18.10 4.16 -10.81
CA PHE A 34 -17.70 4.85 -12.05
C PHE A 34 -17.60 3.80 -13.17
N GLU A 35 -18.58 3.79 -14.06
CA GLU A 35 -18.59 2.94 -15.25
C GLU A 35 -17.98 3.70 -16.43
N LEU A 36 -16.94 3.15 -17.07
CA LEU A 36 -16.27 3.82 -18.20
C LEU A 36 -15.78 2.85 -19.27
N ASP A 37 -15.79 3.35 -20.51
CA ASP A 37 -15.16 2.75 -21.68
C ASP A 37 -13.80 3.44 -21.90
N GLY A 38 -12.72 2.71 -21.62
CA GLY A 38 -11.36 3.21 -21.67
C GLY A 38 -10.60 2.80 -22.93
N LYS A 39 -9.49 3.49 -23.17
CA LYS A 39 -8.59 3.20 -24.29
C LYS A 39 -7.15 3.56 -23.95
N LEU A 40 -6.20 2.84 -24.54
CA LEU A 40 -4.78 3.15 -24.48
C LEU A 40 -4.03 2.64 -25.71
N ILE A 41 -2.77 3.05 -25.84
CA ILE A 41 -1.82 2.51 -26.81
C ILE A 41 -0.80 1.64 -26.07
N ALA A 42 -0.62 0.41 -26.55
CA ALA A 42 0.32 -0.57 -26.03
C ALA A 42 1.37 -0.95 -27.09
N ASP A 43 2.47 -1.55 -26.64
CA ASP A 43 3.54 -2.15 -27.44
C ASP A 43 3.46 -3.69 -27.48
N THR A 44 2.35 -4.25 -26.99
CA THR A 44 2.10 -5.70 -26.87
C THR A 44 0.63 -6.01 -27.15
N GLU A 45 0.37 -7.24 -27.60
CA GLU A 45 -0.97 -7.83 -27.71
C GLU A 45 -1.21 -8.96 -26.69
N ASP A 46 -0.20 -9.27 -25.86
CA ASP A 46 -0.35 -10.29 -24.82
C ASP A 46 -1.41 -9.86 -23.80
N ARG A 47 -2.40 -10.72 -23.56
CA ARG A 47 -3.55 -10.37 -22.71
C ARG A 47 -3.17 -10.07 -21.26
N GLY A 48 -2.16 -10.74 -20.71
CA GLY A 48 -1.71 -10.52 -19.33
C GLY A 48 -0.96 -9.20 -19.19
N GLU A 49 -0.08 -8.92 -20.15
CA GLU A 49 0.62 -7.63 -20.22
C GLU A 49 -0.34 -6.48 -20.48
N LEU A 50 -1.28 -6.62 -21.42
CA LEU A 50 -2.32 -5.62 -21.69
C LEU A 50 -3.12 -5.26 -20.43
N ARG A 51 -3.52 -6.27 -19.65
CA ARG A 51 -4.20 -6.03 -18.37
C ARG A 51 -3.34 -5.19 -17.43
N SER A 52 -2.06 -5.53 -17.31
CA SER A 52 -1.11 -4.80 -16.46
C SER A 52 -0.92 -3.35 -16.93
N LEU A 53 -0.93 -3.10 -18.24
CA LEU A 53 -0.86 -1.75 -18.82
C LEU A 53 -2.14 -0.94 -18.55
N VAL A 54 -3.32 -1.57 -18.63
CA VAL A 54 -4.59 -0.94 -18.26
C VAL A 54 -4.61 -0.57 -16.77
N GLU A 55 -4.21 -1.49 -15.90
CA GLU A 55 -4.11 -1.24 -14.46
C GLU A 55 -3.10 -0.11 -14.16
N ALA A 56 -1.96 -0.07 -14.87
CA ALA A 56 -0.99 1.02 -14.76
C ALA A 56 -1.55 2.37 -15.24
N GLN A 57 -2.38 2.40 -16.29
CA GLN A 57 -3.04 3.62 -16.73
C GLN A 57 -4.00 4.11 -15.64
N LEU A 58 -4.78 3.19 -15.06
CA LEU A 58 -5.76 3.49 -14.04
C LEU A 58 -5.13 3.88 -12.70
N LEU A 59 -3.85 3.59 -12.43
CA LEU A 59 -3.14 4.17 -11.29
C LEU A 59 -3.09 5.70 -11.33
N PHE A 60 -3.07 6.33 -12.51
CA PHE A 60 -3.18 7.80 -12.62
C PHE A 60 -4.52 8.35 -12.12
N THR A 61 -5.56 7.51 -12.00
CA THR A 61 -6.84 7.94 -11.40
C THR A 61 -6.69 8.25 -9.92
N VAL A 62 -5.73 7.64 -9.20
CA VAL A 62 -5.46 7.95 -7.78
C VAL A 62 -5.10 9.43 -7.66
N GLY A 63 -4.09 9.88 -8.41
CA GLY A 63 -3.70 11.28 -8.40
C GLY A 63 -4.79 12.20 -8.90
N GLN A 64 -5.45 11.86 -10.00
CA GLN A 64 -6.48 12.74 -10.53
C GLN A 64 -7.65 12.91 -9.52
N LEU A 65 -8.09 11.83 -8.88
CA LEU A 65 -9.16 11.85 -7.88
C LEU A 65 -8.70 12.49 -6.55
N ASN A 66 -7.43 12.35 -6.17
CA ASN A 66 -6.87 13.04 -5.00
C ASN A 66 -7.06 14.57 -5.10
N GLY A 67 -6.96 15.13 -6.31
CA GLY A 67 -7.28 16.53 -6.57
C GLY A 67 -8.73 16.94 -6.28
N GLU A 68 -9.62 15.96 -6.18
CA GLU A 68 -11.06 16.09 -5.87
C GLU A 68 -11.40 15.54 -4.47
N ARG A 69 -10.38 15.36 -3.61
CA ARG A 69 -10.52 14.74 -2.27
C ARG A 69 -11.17 13.36 -2.29
N SER A 70 -10.82 12.53 -3.27
CA SER A 70 -11.45 11.22 -3.51
C SER A 70 -10.42 10.20 -3.96
N VAL A 71 -10.69 8.90 -3.80
CA VAL A 71 -9.80 7.83 -4.29
C VAL A 71 -10.61 6.64 -4.83
N GLY A 72 -10.15 6.09 -5.94
CA GLY A 72 -10.69 4.87 -6.53
C GLY A 72 -10.14 3.61 -5.86
N ARG A 73 -11.01 2.62 -5.60
CA ARG A 73 -10.70 1.32 -5.00
C ARG A 73 -10.08 0.37 -6.03
N LEU A 74 -8.86 0.66 -6.48
CA LEU A 74 -8.19 -0.12 -7.53
C LEU A 74 -8.00 -1.61 -7.18
N GLY A 75 -7.84 -1.94 -5.89
CA GLY A 75 -7.77 -3.33 -5.41
C GLY A 75 -9.06 -4.14 -5.63
N GLN A 76 -10.16 -3.48 -6.00
CA GLN A 76 -11.44 -4.10 -6.33
C GLN A 76 -12.03 -3.54 -7.64
N LEU A 77 -11.16 -3.12 -8.55
CA LEU A 77 -11.48 -2.71 -9.92
C LEU A 77 -11.96 -3.92 -10.74
N GLU A 78 -13.09 -3.78 -11.42
CA GLU A 78 -13.52 -4.74 -12.43
C GLU A 78 -13.07 -4.30 -13.82
N LEU A 79 -12.34 -5.18 -14.52
CA LEU A 79 -11.93 -4.96 -15.91
C LEU A 79 -12.52 -6.05 -16.80
N SER A 80 -13.06 -5.64 -17.95
CA SER A 80 -13.61 -6.55 -18.96
C SER A 80 -13.38 -6.01 -20.38
N GLU A 81 -13.67 -6.84 -21.38
CA GLU A 81 -13.63 -6.45 -22.81
C GLU A 81 -12.28 -5.82 -23.24
N ILE A 82 -11.17 -6.31 -22.69
CA ILE A 82 -9.82 -5.87 -23.09
C ILE A 82 -9.51 -6.44 -24.48
N GLU A 83 -9.51 -5.57 -25.49
CA GLU A 83 -9.24 -5.90 -26.88
C GLU A 83 -8.09 -5.06 -27.42
N ALA A 84 -7.18 -5.67 -28.17
CA ALA A 84 -6.09 -4.98 -28.85
C ALA A 84 -6.26 -5.08 -30.38
N ARG A 85 -5.96 -3.99 -31.07
CA ARG A 85 -5.95 -3.92 -32.54
C ARG A 85 -4.64 -3.29 -33.00
N LEU A 86 -3.92 -3.97 -33.89
CA LEU A 86 -2.68 -3.46 -34.46
C LEU A 86 -2.94 -2.11 -35.14
N ILE A 87 -2.13 -1.11 -34.78
CA ILE A 87 -2.07 0.18 -35.46
C ILE A 87 -1.14 -0.02 -36.66
N PRO A 88 -1.64 0.12 -37.90
CA PRO A 88 -0.80 -0.01 -39.08
C PRO A 88 0.34 1.03 -39.03
N PRO A 89 1.58 0.66 -39.41
CA PRO A 89 2.63 1.65 -39.57
C PRO A 89 2.19 2.68 -40.62
N PRO A 90 2.64 3.94 -40.49
CA PRO A 90 2.41 4.94 -41.53
C PRO A 90 2.91 4.39 -42.87
N ALA A 91 2.14 4.64 -43.94
CA ALA A 91 2.56 4.26 -45.29
C ALA A 91 3.92 4.92 -45.60
N PRO A 92 4.84 4.24 -46.31
CA PRO A 92 6.07 4.88 -46.74
C PRO A 92 5.73 6.11 -47.57
N ASP A 93 6.37 7.24 -47.28
CA ASP A 93 6.21 8.46 -48.06
C ASP A 93 6.63 8.19 -49.51
N ASP A 94 5.68 8.18 -50.45
CA ASP A 94 5.93 8.01 -51.89
C ASP A 94 6.65 9.22 -52.53
N ASP A 95 7.00 10.24 -51.75
CA ASP A 95 7.59 11.51 -52.19
C ASP A 95 9.12 11.60 -52.02
N ALA A 96 9.83 10.49 -51.90
CA ALA A 96 11.26 10.44 -52.23
C ALA A 96 11.44 10.49 -53.76
N GLY A 97 10.97 11.58 -54.35
CA GLY A 97 11.06 11.88 -55.77
C GLY A 97 12.50 11.83 -56.25
N ALA A 98 12.74 10.96 -57.21
CA ALA A 98 13.92 10.92 -58.02
C ALA A 98 14.20 12.29 -58.67
N SER A 99 15.09 13.08 -58.07
CA SER A 99 15.87 14.07 -58.82
C SER A 99 17.25 13.46 -59.06
N GLY A 100 17.34 12.69 -60.15
CA GLY A 100 18.63 12.36 -60.74
C GLY A 100 19.24 13.63 -61.31
N ASP A 101 20.44 13.97 -60.85
CA ASP A 101 21.37 14.75 -61.66
C ASP A 101 22.69 13.98 -61.70
N ALA A 102 22.99 13.46 -62.88
CA ALA A 102 24.20 12.72 -63.17
C ALA A 102 25.31 13.73 -63.46
N GLY A 103 26.29 13.83 -62.55
CA GLY A 103 27.40 14.75 -62.65
C GLY A 103 28.73 14.12 -62.23
N ASP A 104 29.34 13.45 -63.21
CA ASP A 104 30.78 13.31 -63.48
C ASP A 104 31.74 12.65 -62.47
N ALA A 105 32.61 11.81 -63.03
CA ALA A 105 33.51 10.89 -62.37
C ALA A 105 34.81 11.58 -61.93
N GLY A 106 35.35 11.15 -60.79
CA GLY A 106 36.65 11.63 -60.30
C GLY A 106 37.23 10.79 -59.17
N ASP A 107 38.07 9.84 -59.59
CA ASP A 107 39.24 9.31 -58.88
C ASP A 107 39.07 8.27 -57.75
N ALA A 108 39.83 7.19 -57.93
CA ALA A 108 39.85 6.00 -57.10
C ALA A 108 40.90 6.15 -55.99
N GLY A 109 40.48 5.99 -54.74
CA GLY A 109 41.35 5.86 -53.58
C GLY A 109 40.77 4.85 -52.62
N ASP A 110 41.48 3.73 -52.44
CA ASP A 110 41.14 2.60 -51.59
C ASP A 110 40.80 3.03 -50.15
N SER A 111 39.58 2.71 -49.71
CA SER A 111 39.24 2.53 -48.29
C SER A 111 38.24 1.38 -48.17
N GLU A 112 38.77 0.19 -47.93
CA GLU A 112 37.95 -0.97 -47.58
C GLU A 112 37.38 -0.80 -46.16
N ASP A 113 36.08 -1.07 -46.08
CA ASP A 113 35.27 -1.33 -44.89
C ASP A 113 34.72 -0.13 -44.08
N ALA A 114 34.03 0.77 -44.78
CA ALA A 114 32.90 1.48 -44.18
C ALA A 114 31.66 0.57 -44.28
N GLY A 115 31.41 -0.22 -43.23
CA GLY A 115 30.22 -1.05 -43.12
C GLY A 115 28.96 -0.25 -43.44
N ALA A 116 28.11 -0.80 -44.33
CA ALA A 116 26.83 -0.21 -44.68
C ALA A 116 26.05 0.16 -43.41
N PRO A 117 25.36 1.32 -43.37
CA PRO A 117 24.55 1.68 -42.22
C PRO A 117 23.53 0.57 -41.99
N VAL A 118 23.67 -0.14 -40.87
CA VAL A 118 22.70 -1.13 -40.43
C VAL A 118 21.39 -0.37 -40.25
N ALA A 119 20.41 -0.65 -41.12
CA ALA A 119 19.09 -0.04 -41.01
C ALA A 119 18.58 -0.23 -39.59
N ALA A 120 18.16 0.87 -38.96
CA ALA A 120 17.61 0.80 -37.62
C ALA A 120 16.48 -0.23 -37.60
N PRO A 121 16.40 -1.10 -36.58
CA PRO A 121 15.31 -2.05 -36.47
C PRO A 121 13.98 -1.28 -36.53
N PRO A 122 12.95 -1.83 -37.20
CA PRO A 122 11.65 -1.17 -37.27
C PRO A 122 11.14 -0.91 -35.85
N PRO A 123 10.43 0.21 -35.64
CA PRO A 123 9.84 0.48 -34.34
C PRO A 123 8.93 -0.70 -33.92
N PRO A 124 8.85 -1.01 -32.62
CA PRO A 124 7.98 -2.08 -32.15
C PRO A 124 6.53 -1.81 -32.58
N PRO A 125 5.75 -2.88 -32.86
CA PRO A 125 4.34 -2.74 -33.22
C PRO A 125 3.58 -2.00 -32.10
N ARG A 126 2.58 -1.22 -32.50
CA ARG A 126 1.73 -0.43 -31.60
C ARG A 126 0.31 -0.96 -31.71
N TYR A 127 -0.39 -1.07 -30.59
CA TYR A 127 -1.74 -1.60 -30.53
C TYR A 127 -2.69 -0.57 -29.91
N ALA A 128 -3.81 -0.30 -30.57
CA ALA A 128 -4.92 0.43 -29.98
C ALA A 128 -5.72 -0.56 -29.12
N VAL A 129 -5.80 -0.25 -27.83
CA VAL A 129 -6.44 -1.10 -26.83
C VAL A 129 -7.71 -0.41 -26.35
N SER A 130 -8.81 -1.16 -26.28
CA SER A 130 -10.07 -0.74 -25.64
C SER A 130 -10.38 -1.65 -24.46
N TYR A 131 -11.05 -1.11 -23.44
CA TYR A 131 -11.47 -1.88 -22.26
C TYR A 131 -12.71 -1.27 -21.62
N LYS A 132 -13.41 -2.05 -20.80
CA LYS A 132 -14.44 -1.58 -19.88
C LYS A 132 -13.94 -1.67 -18.46
N ALA A 133 -14.23 -0.63 -17.66
CA ALA A 133 -13.91 -0.59 -16.25
C ALA A 133 -15.13 -0.19 -15.41
N ASN A 134 -15.28 -0.85 -14.27
CA ASN A 134 -16.12 -0.38 -13.16
C ASN A 134 -15.19 -0.10 -11.98
N LEU A 135 -15.04 1.19 -11.65
CA LEU A 135 -14.16 1.67 -10.59
C LEU A 135 -15.01 2.24 -9.45
N PRO A 136 -15.06 1.55 -8.30
CA PRO A 136 -15.68 2.15 -7.12
C PRO A 136 -14.79 3.25 -6.55
N VAL A 137 -15.38 4.40 -6.24
CA VAL A 137 -14.69 5.62 -5.83
C VAL A 137 -15.27 6.08 -4.50
N ALA A 138 -14.41 6.17 -3.49
CA ALA A 138 -14.76 6.87 -2.26
C ALA A 138 -14.70 8.36 -2.53
N TRP A 139 -15.88 8.98 -2.66
CA TRP A 139 -16.03 10.38 -3.02
C TRP A 139 -16.13 11.25 -1.78
N GLY A 140 -15.18 12.17 -1.62
CA GLY A 140 -15.14 13.17 -0.54
C GLY A 140 -15.50 14.58 -0.97
N GLY A 141 -15.88 14.78 -2.24
CA GLY A 141 -16.36 16.07 -2.73
C GLY A 141 -17.72 16.44 -2.13
N GLU A 142 -17.99 17.75 -2.04
CA GLU A 142 -19.21 18.28 -1.39
C GLU A 142 -20.52 17.72 -2.00
N THR A 143 -20.53 17.52 -3.32
CA THR A 143 -21.65 16.94 -4.07
C THR A 143 -21.16 15.82 -4.96
N SER A 144 -21.87 14.69 -4.95
CA SER A 144 -21.63 13.58 -5.86
C SER A 144 -21.93 14.00 -7.30
N PRO A 145 -21.00 13.79 -8.25
CA PRO A 145 -21.22 14.11 -9.65
C PRO A 145 -22.11 13.05 -10.32
N SER A 146 -22.82 13.44 -11.37
CA SER A 146 -23.54 12.48 -12.24
C SER A 146 -22.66 11.88 -13.34
N SER A 147 -21.57 12.56 -13.68
CA SER A 147 -20.52 12.06 -14.58
C SER A 147 -19.16 12.64 -14.20
N TYR A 148 -18.08 11.94 -14.55
CA TYR A 148 -16.73 12.40 -14.27
C TYR A 148 -15.80 12.16 -15.45
N THR A 149 -15.04 13.18 -15.83
CA THR A 149 -14.09 13.09 -16.93
C THR A 149 -12.68 12.77 -16.44
N PHE A 150 -12.14 11.63 -16.86
CA PHE A 150 -10.73 11.29 -16.66
C PHE A 150 -9.89 11.75 -17.85
N THR A 151 -8.67 12.20 -17.57
CA THR A 151 -7.67 12.58 -18.58
C THR A 151 -6.38 11.83 -18.28
N LEU A 152 -6.18 10.66 -18.91
CA LEU A 152 -5.07 9.76 -18.60
C LEU A 152 -4.04 9.71 -19.74
N PRO A 153 -2.80 9.25 -19.48
CA PRO A 153 -1.81 9.06 -20.54
C PRO A 153 -2.33 8.15 -21.65
N ALA A 154 -2.13 8.53 -22.91
CA ALA A 154 -2.62 7.77 -24.06
C ALA A 154 -1.82 6.48 -24.27
N SER A 155 -0.52 6.48 -23.93
CA SER A 155 0.41 5.41 -24.25
C SER A 155 1.08 4.86 -23.00
N MET A 156 1.09 3.54 -22.84
CA MET A 156 1.36 2.91 -21.54
C MET A 156 2.52 1.94 -21.49
N SER A 157 3.31 1.77 -22.57
CA SER A 157 4.57 1.02 -22.45
C SER A 157 5.45 1.59 -21.34
N GLN A 158 6.38 0.80 -20.79
CA GLN A 158 7.29 1.30 -19.75
C GLN A 158 8.11 2.51 -20.21
N ALA A 159 8.47 2.57 -21.50
CA ALA A 159 9.16 3.71 -22.07
C ALA A 159 8.24 4.94 -22.13
N ASP A 160 6.99 4.76 -22.58
CA ASP A 160 6.01 5.85 -22.70
C ASP A 160 5.65 6.46 -21.35
N GLN A 161 5.52 5.65 -20.30
CA GLN A 161 5.27 6.15 -18.95
C GLN A 161 6.38 7.10 -18.49
N LYS A 162 7.65 6.75 -18.75
CA LYS A 162 8.81 7.60 -18.42
C LYS A 162 8.83 8.88 -19.26
N ILE A 163 8.50 8.78 -20.55
CA ILE A 163 8.40 9.94 -21.45
C ILE A 163 7.32 10.89 -20.93
N PHE A 164 6.14 10.37 -20.60
CA PHE A 164 5.03 11.14 -20.06
C PHE A 164 5.41 11.84 -18.75
N ALA A 165 6.01 11.10 -17.80
CA ALA A 165 6.44 11.67 -16.53
C ALA A 165 7.51 12.77 -16.71
N THR A 166 8.48 12.55 -17.60
CA THR A 166 9.51 13.56 -17.92
C THR A 166 8.89 14.81 -18.53
N LYS A 167 7.92 14.65 -19.43
CA LYS A 167 7.28 15.75 -20.16
C LYS A 167 6.34 16.57 -19.27
N TYR A 168 5.60 15.93 -18.38
CA TYR A 168 4.47 16.54 -17.67
C TYR A 168 4.63 16.63 -16.16
N GLY A 169 5.48 15.81 -15.54
CA GLY A 169 5.55 15.67 -14.08
C GLY A 169 5.76 16.99 -13.35
N SER A 170 6.63 17.88 -13.83
CA SER A 170 6.89 19.18 -13.19
C SER A 170 5.75 20.20 -13.26
N LYS A 171 4.77 20.00 -14.15
CA LYS A 171 3.66 20.94 -14.39
C LYS A 171 2.29 20.37 -14.06
N CYS A 172 2.18 19.05 -14.06
CA CYS A 172 0.93 18.30 -13.92
C CYS A 172 0.95 17.38 -12.70
N ALA A 173 1.96 17.47 -11.81
CA ALA A 173 1.92 16.87 -10.49
C ALA A 173 1.52 17.91 -9.43
N ASP A 174 0.96 17.43 -8.32
CA ASP A 174 0.71 18.21 -7.11
C ASP A 174 1.95 19.06 -6.76
N PRO A 175 1.82 20.37 -6.54
CA PRO A 175 2.96 21.24 -6.25
C PRO A 175 3.74 20.86 -4.99
N THR A 176 3.16 20.03 -4.12
CA THR A 176 3.79 19.54 -2.89
C THR A 176 4.49 18.19 -3.04
N ALA A 177 4.43 17.56 -4.22
CA ALA A 177 5.15 16.32 -4.48
C ALA A 177 6.67 16.55 -4.50
N GLY A 178 7.44 15.74 -3.77
CA GLY A 178 8.90 15.84 -3.71
C GLY A 178 9.61 15.18 -4.89
N SER A 179 8.91 14.37 -5.68
CA SER A 179 9.41 13.74 -6.91
C SER A 179 8.35 13.75 -8.02
N THR A 180 8.81 13.66 -9.27
CA THR A 180 7.97 13.61 -10.47
C THR A 180 8.27 12.38 -11.34
N ASP A 181 8.87 11.35 -10.77
CA ASP A 181 8.98 10.06 -11.46
C ASP A 181 7.60 9.42 -11.68
N VAL A 182 7.56 8.33 -12.45
CA VAL A 182 6.32 7.64 -12.82
C VAL A 182 5.51 7.23 -11.59
N GLY A 183 6.17 6.69 -10.55
CA GLY A 183 5.50 6.18 -9.36
C GLY A 183 4.85 7.29 -8.55
N HIS A 184 5.56 8.39 -8.37
CA HIS A 184 5.04 9.58 -7.71
C HIS A 184 3.91 10.24 -8.51
N LEU A 185 4.05 10.25 -9.83
CA LEU A 185 3.03 10.83 -10.68
C LEU A 185 1.71 10.07 -10.57
N PHE A 186 1.68 8.76 -10.31
CA PHE A 186 0.43 8.05 -10.08
C PHE A 186 -0.43 8.65 -8.95
N VAL A 187 0.18 9.10 -7.86
CA VAL A 187 -0.53 9.68 -6.69
C VAL A 187 -0.60 11.21 -6.73
N ALA A 188 0.33 11.84 -7.44
CA ALA A 188 0.45 13.29 -7.54
C ALA A 188 -0.18 13.87 -8.81
N TYR A 189 -0.59 13.10 -9.80
CA TYR A 189 -1.07 13.63 -11.07
C TYR A 189 -2.33 14.52 -10.90
N ARG A 190 -2.28 15.75 -11.40
CA ARG A 190 -3.33 16.76 -11.36
C ARG A 190 -3.56 17.36 -12.76
N PRO A 191 -4.23 16.66 -13.69
CA PRO A 191 -4.39 17.13 -15.07
C PRO A 191 -5.21 18.43 -15.18
N LYS A 192 -6.06 18.71 -14.20
CA LYS A 192 -6.94 19.90 -14.17
C LYS A 192 -6.31 21.11 -13.47
N GLN A 193 -5.11 20.98 -12.89
CA GLN A 193 -4.52 22.09 -12.15
C GLN A 193 -4.06 23.22 -13.07
N GLY A 194 -4.05 24.44 -12.55
CA GLY A 194 -3.51 25.60 -13.26
C GLY A 194 -2.04 25.38 -13.62
N GLY A 195 -1.69 25.63 -14.90
CA GLY A 195 -0.32 25.45 -15.41
C GLY A 195 -0.02 24.08 -15.99
N CYS A 196 -0.90 23.08 -15.80
CA CYS A 196 -0.81 21.82 -16.54
C CYS A 196 -1.40 22.00 -17.94
N THR A 197 -0.61 21.71 -18.97
CA THR A 197 -1.06 21.73 -20.38
C THR A 197 -0.60 20.45 -21.05
N LEU A 198 -1.54 19.54 -21.25
CA LEU A 198 -1.32 18.24 -21.87
C LEU A 198 -1.53 18.36 -23.37
N ALA A 199 -0.65 17.73 -24.16
CA ALA A 199 -0.84 17.70 -25.61
C ALA A 199 -1.91 16.66 -25.94
N ALA A 200 -2.78 16.96 -26.91
CA ALA A 200 -3.92 16.11 -27.23
C ALA A 200 -3.51 14.68 -27.62
N ASP A 201 -2.36 14.51 -28.27
CA ASP A 201 -1.87 13.18 -28.69
C ASP A 201 -1.28 12.35 -27.55
N ASP A 202 -0.93 12.98 -26.41
CA ASP A 202 -0.32 12.30 -25.27
C ASP A 202 -1.33 11.83 -24.22
N VAL A 203 -2.60 12.22 -24.36
CA VAL A 203 -3.66 11.88 -23.41
C VAL A 203 -4.90 11.36 -24.10
N VAL A 204 -5.64 10.54 -23.36
CA VAL A 204 -7.00 10.15 -23.70
C VAL A 204 -7.93 10.71 -22.65
N THR A 205 -9.10 11.14 -23.11
CA THR A 205 -10.18 11.60 -22.24
C THR A 205 -11.36 10.67 -22.39
N PHE A 206 -11.95 10.25 -21.27
CA PHE A 206 -13.17 9.46 -21.24
C PHE A 206 -14.08 9.93 -20.12
N GLU A 207 -15.38 9.88 -20.38
CA GLU A 207 -16.43 10.24 -19.44
C GLU A 207 -16.92 8.97 -18.74
N ALA A 208 -16.80 8.93 -17.43
CA ALA A 208 -17.38 7.90 -16.59
C ALA A 208 -18.82 8.29 -16.25
N LYS A 209 -19.74 7.33 -16.38
CA LYS A 209 -21.06 7.41 -15.78
C LYS A 209 -20.93 7.12 -14.30
N VAL A 210 -21.54 7.97 -13.47
CA VAL A 210 -21.44 7.89 -12.01
C VAL A 210 -22.79 7.55 -11.40
N THR A 211 -22.81 6.55 -10.52
CA THR A 211 -23.98 6.19 -9.72
C THR A 211 -23.60 6.02 -8.27
N GLU A 212 -24.50 6.34 -7.33
CA GLU A 212 -24.30 6.00 -5.93
C GLU A 212 -24.30 4.48 -5.74
N SER A 213 -23.28 3.95 -5.06
CA SER A 213 -23.15 2.52 -4.88
C SER A 213 -24.13 1.98 -3.84
N ARG A 214 -24.62 0.76 -4.07
CA ARG A 214 -25.47 0.05 -3.11
C ARG A 214 -24.70 -0.50 -1.91
N GLU A 215 -23.36 -0.45 -1.96
CA GLU A 215 -22.50 -0.90 -0.87
C GLU A 215 -22.47 0.11 0.30
N ASN A 216 -22.97 1.33 0.12
CA ASN A 216 -23.02 2.32 1.20
C ASN A 216 -23.88 1.85 2.38
N THR A 217 -23.29 1.85 3.57
CA THR A 217 -23.88 1.46 4.84
C THR A 217 -23.77 2.60 5.85
N ARG A 218 -24.61 2.55 6.90
CA ARG A 218 -24.63 3.56 7.97
C ARG A 218 -24.97 2.93 9.32
N GLY A 219 -24.55 3.57 10.41
CA GLY A 219 -24.89 3.20 11.78
C GLY A 219 -24.25 1.90 12.26
N LYS A 220 -23.20 1.45 11.58
CA LYS A 220 -22.49 0.20 11.87
C LYS A 220 -21.49 0.40 13.00
N HIS A 221 -21.35 -0.58 13.88
CA HIS A 221 -20.44 -0.53 15.02
C HIS A 221 -19.29 -1.52 14.79
N PRO A 222 -18.13 -1.34 15.43
CA PRO A 222 -17.24 -2.46 15.69
C PRO A 222 -17.97 -3.58 16.43
N GLU A 223 -17.61 -4.84 16.20
CA GLU A 223 -18.15 -5.97 16.97
C GLU A 223 -17.58 -6.06 18.39
N TYR A 224 -17.91 -5.06 19.22
CA TYR A 224 -17.38 -4.89 20.58
C TYR A 224 -17.52 -6.15 21.44
N HIS A 225 -18.63 -6.88 21.30
CA HIS A 225 -18.88 -8.09 22.08
C HIS A 225 -17.92 -9.23 21.73
N ARG A 226 -17.46 -9.29 20.47
CA ARG A 226 -16.49 -10.29 19.99
C ARG A 226 -15.08 -9.95 20.40
N ILE A 227 -14.71 -8.68 20.31
CA ILE A 227 -13.42 -8.16 20.77
C ILE A 227 -13.20 -8.48 22.26
N TRP A 228 -14.25 -8.36 23.07
CA TRP A 228 -14.16 -8.61 24.51
C TRP A 228 -14.62 -10.03 24.93
N ALA A 229 -14.78 -10.96 23.97
CA ALA A 229 -15.32 -12.30 24.21
C ALA A 229 -14.51 -13.11 25.24
N ASP A 230 -13.19 -13.00 25.19
CA ASP A 230 -12.27 -13.68 26.10
C ASP A 230 -11.76 -12.79 27.25
N GLY A 231 -12.28 -11.56 27.34
CA GLY A 231 -11.89 -10.56 28.33
C GLY A 231 -10.55 -9.88 28.07
N ALA A 232 -9.96 -10.03 26.88
CA ALA A 232 -8.69 -9.41 26.52
C ALA A 232 -8.81 -8.65 25.20
N LEU A 233 -8.30 -7.42 25.14
CA LEU A 233 -8.09 -6.68 23.89
C LEU A 233 -6.61 -6.78 23.50
N ARG A 234 -6.31 -7.42 22.37
CA ARG A 234 -4.97 -7.61 21.83
C ARG A 234 -4.80 -6.83 20.53
N ILE A 235 -3.87 -5.89 20.56
CA ILE A 235 -3.57 -4.98 19.46
C ILE A 235 -2.15 -5.26 18.96
N VAL A 236 -1.99 -5.45 17.66
CA VAL A 236 -0.70 -5.53 16.98
C VAL A 236 -0.54 -4.27 16.13
N ALA A 237 0.39 -3.40 16.49
CA ALA A 237 0.64 -2.15 15.78
C ALA A 237 2.01 -2.17 15.12
N MET A 238 2.07 -1.67 13.89
CA MET A 238 3.28 -1.64 13.09
C MET A 238 3.46 -0.24 12.53
N PHE A 239 4.67 0.30 12.66
CA PHE A 239 5.05 1.60 12.12
C PHE A 239 6.21 1.39 11.15
N THR A 240 6.06 1.80 9.89
CA THR A 240 7.19 1.82 8.96
C THR A 240 8.04 3.04 9.23
N ARG A 241 9.34 2.94 8.98
CA ARG A 241 10.17 4.13 8.74
C ARG A 241 9.60 4.91 7.54
N GLU A 242 9.82 6.21 7.55
CA GLU A 242 9.56 7.08 6.38
C GLU A 242 10.68 6.89 5.36
N LEU A 243 11.92 6.88 5.83
CA LEU A 243 13.12 6.82 5.00
C LEU A 243 13.75 5.43 5.03
N GLU A 244 14.22 4.97 3.86
CA GLU A 244 15.03 3.75 3.73
C GLU A 244 16.44 3.93 4.34
N VAL A 245 16.94 5.18 4.40
CA VAL A 245 18.28 5.51 4.93
C VAL A 245 18.25 6.76 5.82
N GLY A 246 18.94 6.70 6.96
CA GLY A 246 19.10 7.81 7.91
C GLY A 246 18.65 7.46 9.33
N THR A 247 19.29 8.07 10.33
CA THR A 247 19.04 7.77 11.77
C THR A 247 18.51 8.97 12.56
N GLY A 248 18.41 10.16 11.96
CA GLY A 248 17.95 11.38 12.65
C GLY A 248 16.68 11.94 12.02
N GLY A 249 15.61 12.08 12.80
CA GLY A 249 14.42 12.83 12.40
C GLY A 249 13.45 12.12 11.45
N ASP A 250 13.49 10.78 11.35
CA ASP A 250 12.51 9.99 10.58
C ASP A 250 11.10 10.15 11.17
N ALA A 251 10.10 10.51 10.35
CA ALA A 251 8.75 10.76 10.85
C ALA A 251 8.02 9.47 11.29
N GLY A 252 8.35 8.32 10.68
CA GLY A 252 7.82 7.03 11.07
C GLY A 252 8.30 6.57 12.45
N MET A 253 9.59 6.77 12.73
CA MET A 253 10.19 6.53 14.05
C MET A 253 9.59 7.46 15.12
N GLN A 254 9.35 8.73 14.78
CA GLN A 254 8.66 9.67 15.68
C GLN A 254 7.21 9.22 15.96
N ALA A 255 6.47 8.80 14.94
CA ALA A 255 5.11 8.31 15.10
C ALA A 255 5.05 7.04 15.98
N TYR A 256 6.03 6.14 15.86
CA TYR A 256 6.20 4.99 16.74
C TYR A 256 6.41 5.42 18.21
N ASP A 257 7.34 6.34 18.46
CA ASP A 257 7.63 6.83 19.83
C ASP A 257 6.42 7.56 20.44
N ASP A 258 5.75 8.41 19.66
CA ASP A 258 4.55 9.13 20.09
C ASP A 258 3.39 8.16 20.37
N PHE A 259 3.23 7.11 19.57
CA PHE A 259 2.22 6.07 19.80
C PHE A 259 2.48 5.33 21.12
N LEU A 260 3.73 4.94 21.39
CA LEU A 260 4.11 4.29 22.65
C LEU A 260 3.84 5.20 23.85
N TRP A 261 4.31 6.45 23.80
CA TRP A 261 4.14 7.41 24.89
C TRP A 261 2.66 7.69 25.19
N ARG A 262 1.83 7.89 24.16
CA ARG A 262 0.39 8.14 24.32
C ARG A 262 -0.36 6.89 24.78
N SER A 263 0.02 5.71 24.30
CA SER A 263 -0.57 4.44 24.73
C SER A 263 -0.27 4.16 26.20
N GLU A 264 0.98 4.36 26.61
CA GLU A 264 1.41 4.25 28.01
C GLU A 264 0.64 5.22 28.92
N THR A 265 0.55 6.49 28.52
CA THR A 265 -0.22 7.51 29.23
C THR A 265 -1.68 7.09 29.40
N TYR A 266 -2.31 6.65 28.30
CA TYR A 266 -3.71 6.22 28.32
C TYR A 266 -3.94 4.98 29.20
N LEU A 267 -3.04 3.99 29.16
CA LEU A 267 -3.10 2.83 30.05
C LEU A 267 -2.92 3.22 31.53
N GLY A 268 -2.08 4.21 31.83
CA GLY A 268 -1.94 4.77 33.17
C GLY A 268 -3.19 5.47 33.70
N GLU A 269 -3.94 6.15 32.83
CA GLU A 269 -5.24 6.73 33.17
C GLU A 269 -6.29 5.66 33.47
N LEU A 270 -6.31 4.58 32.67
CA LEU A 270 -7.27 3.47 32.82
C LEU A 270 -6.96 2.57 34.04
N GLN A 271 -5.68 2.44 34.40
CA GLN A 271 -5.22 1.64 35.52
C GLN A 271 -4.14 2.40 36.29
N PRO A 272 -4.46 3.17 37.34
CA PRO A 272 -3.48 3.91 38.13
C PRO A 272 -2.52 3.05 38.97
N ASP A 273 -2.82 1.76 39.17
CA ASP A 273 -1.95 0.83 39.91
C ASP A 273 -0.84 0.30 38.99
N ASP A 274 0.37 0.83 39.13
CA ASP A 274 1.54 0.48 38.32
C ASP A 274 1.87 -1.01 38.36
N SER A 275 1.57 -1.72 39.46
CA SER A 275 1.79 -3.17 39.57
C SER A 275 0.90 -4.00 38.64
N LYS A 276 -0.13 -3.37 38.05
CA LYS A 276 -1.06 -3.96 37.09
C LYS A 276 -0.80 -3.51 35.65
N ARG A 277 0.34 -2.88 35.40
CA ARG A 277 0.79 -2.49 34.06
C ARG A 277 2.18 -3.06 33.80
N SER A 278 2.51 -3.26 32.52
CA SER A 278 3.90 -3.53 32.13
C SER A 278 4.75 -2.29 32.29
N GLU A 279 6.03 -2.45 32.63
CA GLU A 279 6.99 -1.36 32.52
C GLU A 279 7.25 -1.06 31.03
N PRO A 280 7.28 0.22 30.61
CA PRO A 280 7.59 0.58 29.23
C PRO A 280 9.05 0.19 28.92
N PRO A 281 9.34 -0.45 27.76
CA PRO A 281 10.68 -0.93 27.42
C PRO A 281 11.69 0.18 27.08
N GLY A 282 11.33 1.45 27.26
CA GLY A 282 12.04 2.58 26.67
C GLY A 282 11.65 2.77 25.20
N TYR A 283 11.66 4.03 24.75
CA TYR A 283 11.27 4.46 23.40
C TYR A 283 12.34 4.09 22.36
N SER A 284 12.09 4.18 21.06
CA SER A 284 13.06 3.79 20.01
C SER A 284 14.41 4.54 20.08
N THR A 285 14.47 5.67 20.79
CA THR A 285 15.72 6.32 21.21
C THR A 285 16.64 5.44 22.06
N THR A 286 16.15 4.34 22.63
CA THR A 286 16.91 3.28 23.32
C THR A 286 17.36 2.16 22.39
N GLY A 287 17.01 2.21 21.10
CA GLY A 287 17.31 1.18 20.09
C GLY A 287 16.25 0.08 19.98
N ALA A 288 15.23 0.08 20.83
CA ALA A 288 14.16 -0.91 20.78
C ALA A 288 13.24 -0.71 19.56
N THR A 289 13.22 -1.69 18.66
CA THR A 289 12.33 -1.73 17.48
C THR A 289 11.04 -2.51 17.72
N THR A 290 10.90 -3.12 18.90
CA THR A 290 9.65 -3.76 19.34
C THR A 290 9.37 -3.41 20.78
N ALA A 291 8.10 -3.36 21.14
CA ALA A 291 7.64 -3.07 22.49
C ALA A 291 6.32 -3.78 22.78
N THR A 292 6.10 -4.12 24.05
CA THR A 292 4.80 -4.60 24.53
C THR A 292 4.34 -3.72 25.68
N LEU A 293 3.15 -3.14 25.55
CA LEU A 293 2.44 -2.46 26.64
C LEU A 293 1.27 -3.34 27.06
N ALA A 294 1.07 -3.53 28.36
CA ALA A 294 -0.03 -4.33 28.88
C ALA A 294 -0.60 -3.74 30.16
N ALA A 295 -1.90 -3.94 30.38
CA ALA A 295 -2.57 -3.55 31.61
C ALA A 295 -3.68 -4.55 31.98
N VAL A 296 -3.82 -4.81 33.28
CA VAL A 296 -5.01 -5.44 33.87
C VAL A 296 -5.91 -4.33 34.36
N LEU A 297 -7.13 -4.23 33.85
CA LEU A 297 -8.05 -3.15 34.19
C LEU A 297 -8.91 -3.46 35.43
N PRO A 298 -9.56 -2.47 36.06
CA PRO A 298 -10.34 -2.67 37.30
C PRO A 298 -11.46 -3.71 37.20
N ASP A 299 -12.04 -3.88 36.02
CA ASP A 299 -13.05 -4.89 35.71
C ASP A 299 -12.46 -6.26 35.35
N ARG A 300 -11.16 -6.47 35.60
CA ARG A 300 -10.41 -7.72 35.36
C ARG A 300 -10.19 -8.08 33.89
N ARG A 301 -10.59 -7.24 32.95
CA ARG A 301 -10.22 -7.40 31.54
C ARG A 301 -8.78 -6.93 31.31
N THR A 302 -8.13 -7.45 30.28
CA THR A 302 -6.74 -7.09 29.94
C THR A 302 -6.67 -6.30 28.64
N ILE A 303 -5.65 -5.45 28.54
CA ILE A 303 -5.23 -4.83 27.27
C ILE A 303 -3.78 -5.23 27.05
N ARG A 304 -3.44 -5.62 25.81
CA ARG A 304 -2.08 -5.86 25.34
C ARG A 304 -1.88 -5.17 23.99
N ILE A 305 -0.81 -4.40 23.86
CA ILE A 305 -0.43 -3.67 22.66
C ILE A 305 1.00 -4.07 22.33
N ASP A 306 1.17 -4.89 21.30
CA ASP A 306 2.47 -5.26 20.76
C ASP A 306 2.78 -4.35 19.56
N VAL A 307 3.91 -3.65 19.61
CA VAL A 307 4.28 -2.62 18.63
C VAL A 307 5.61 -2.98 17.99
N ALA A 308 5.73 -2.77 16.67
CA ALA A 308 6.99 -2.90 15.94
C ALA A 308 7.29 -1.67 15.07
N LEU A 309 8.53 -1.20 15.10
CA LEU A 309 9.12 -0.28 14.11
C LEU A 309 9.84 -1.12 13.05
N VAL A 310 9.38 -1.04 11.81
CA VAL A 310 9.87 -1.82 10.67
C VAL A 310 10.49 -0.91 9.60
N ASN A 311 11.18 -1.50 8.61
CA ASN A 311 11.72 -0.78 7.47
C ASN A 311 10.63 -0.06 6.67
N ALA A 312 11.03 0.93 5.87
CA ALA A 312 10.10 1.66 5.00
C ALA A 312 9.42 0.72 3.98
N SER A 313 10.14 -0.31 3.53
CA SER A 313 9.58 -1.44 2.77
C SER A 313 9.35 -2.68 3.64
N LEU A 314 8.07 -3.05 3.84
CA LEU A 314 7.68 -4.30 4.50
C LEU A 314 8.10 -5.56 3.74
N GLY A 315 8.40 -5.43 2.45
CA GLY A 315 8.93 -6.53 1.64
C GLY A 315 10.38 -6.88 2.00
N ALA A 316 11.12 -5.95 2.61
CA ALA A 316 12.48 -6.15 3.06
C ALA A 316 12.57 -6.82 4.45
N GLU A 317 11.45 -6.92 5.16
CA GLU A 317 11.42 -7.57 6.46
C GLU A 317 11.72 -9.07 6.37
N GLY A 318 12.60 -9.53 7.28
CA GLY A 318 13.08 -10.90 7.32
C GLY A 318 12.22 -11.84 8.16
N SER A 319 12.69 -13.08 8.32
CA SER A 319 11.97 -14.14 9.03
C SER A 319 11.68 -13.85 10.51
N ALA A 320 12.46 -12.96 11.14
CA ALA A 320 12.23 -12.58 12.53
C ALA A 320 10.94 -11.76 12.70
N PHE A 321 10.71 -10.79 11.81
CA PHE A 321 9.46 -10.05 11.76
C PHE A 321 8.28 -10.99 11.45
N ASP A 322 8.46 -11.89 10.47
CA ASP A 322 7.41 -12.85 10.11
C ASP A 322 7.05 -13.76 11.30
N ALA A 323 8.04 -14.25 12.05
CA ALA A 323 7.80 -15.06 13.24
C ALA A 323 7.09 -14.27 14.36
N TRP A 324 7.47 -13.01 14.56
CA TRP A 324 6.80 -12.12 15.52
C TRP A 324 5.34 -11.90 15.15
N TYR A 325 5.07 -11.51 13.90
CA TYR A 325 3.73 -11.22 13.41
C TYR A 325 2.85 -12.49 13.37
N ASP A 326 3.39 -13.62 12.91
CA ASP A 326 2.71 -14.93 12.92
C ASP A 326 2.40 -15.43 14.34
N GLY A 327 3.21 -15.05 15.34
CA GLY A 327 2.99 -15.43 16.73
C GLY A 327 1.87 -14.65 17.42
N LEU A 328 1.57 -13.44 16.95
CA LEU A 328 0.60 -12.52 17.57
C LEU A 328 -0.76 -12.52 16.86
N THR A 329 -0.77 -12.58 15.53
CA THR A 329 -1.99 -12.52 14.71
C THR A 329 -3.05 -13.59 14.97
N PRO A 330 -2.75 -14.82 15.45
CA PRO A 330 -3.77 -15.81 15.80
C PRO A 330 -4.81 -15.31 16.80
N ALA A 331 -4.41 -14.47 17.75
CA ALA A 331 -5.26 -13.97 18.83
C ALA A 331 -5.50 -12.45 18.77
N ALA A 332 -5.06 -11.78 17.71
CA ALA A 332 -5.20 -10.33 17.58
C ALA A 332 -6.66 -9.95 17.33
N ASP A 333 -7.15 -8.96 18.05
CA ASP A 333 -8.45 -8.32 17.80
C ASP A 333 -8.31 -7.12 16.85
N VAL A 334 -7.13 -6.48 16.87
CA VAL A 334 -6.81 -5.34 16.03
C VAL A 334 -5.40 -5.48 15.48
N VAL A 335 -5.25 -5.26 14.18
CA VAL A 335 -3.96 -5.07 13.52
C VAL A 335 -3.94 -3.68 12.89
N LEU A 336 -2.90 -2.90 13.21
CA LEU A 336 -2.72 -1.53 12.73
C LEU A 336 -1.42 -1.44 11.92
N PHE A 337 -1.54 -1.20 10.62
CA PHE A 337 -0.42 -0.79 9.78
C PHE A 337 -0.37 0.73 9.74
N ASN A 338 0.76 1.34 10.09
CA ASN A 338 0.97 2.78 10.07
C ASN A 338 2.19 3.10 9.21
N GLY A 339 1.99 3.59 7.99
CA GLY A 339 3.12 3.93 7.14
C GLY A 339 2.80 4.17 5.67
N HIS A 340 3.84 4.20 4.85
CA HIS A 340 3.68 4.38 3.40
C HIS A 340 2.98 3.18 2.78
N ALA A 341 1.90 3.42 2.03
CA ALA A 341 1.25 2.36 1.26
C ALA A 341 2.19 1.75 0.18
N GLY A 342 3.13 2.55 -0.34
CA GLY A 342 4.10 2.14 -1.36
C GLY A 342 3.45 1.72 -2.67
N LEU A 343 2.47 2.49 -3.17
CA LEU A 343 1.59 2.10 -4.29
C LEU A 343 0.91 0.73 -4.05
N GLY A 344 0.65 0.43 -2.77
CA GLY A 344 0.09 -0.81 -2.29
C GLY A 344 1.08 -1.95 -2.05
N ALA A 345 2.38 -1.79 -2.30
CA ALA A 345 3.37 -2.85 -2.07
C ALA A 345 3.42 -3.26 -0.59
N ASN A 346 3.43 -2.29 0.32
CA ASN A 346 3.45 -2.54 1.77
C ASN A 346 2.13 -3.13 2.26
N VAL A 347 1.01 -2.54 1.84
CA VAL A 347 -0.35 -3.01 2.16
C VAL A 347 -0.51 -4.47 1.75
N ARG A 348 -0.18 -4.81 0.49
CA ARG A 348 -0.26 -6.19 -0.03
C ARG A 348 0.77 -7.12 0.61
N SER A 349 1.97 -6.63 0.96
CA SER A 349 2.96 -7.42 1.70
C SER A 349 2.37 -7.89 3.04
N LEU A 350 1.77 -6.97 3.80
CA LEU A 350 1.17 -7.30 5.09
C LEU A 350 -0.05 -8.21 4.95
N MET A 351 -0.95 -7.95 3.99
CA MET A 351 -2.12 -8.80 3.73
C MET A 351 -1.75 -10.27 3.39
N ARG A 352 -0.49 -10.57 3.02
CA ARG A 352 0.01 -11.93 2.78
C ARG A 352 0.68 -12.58 3.99
N LYS A 353 1.01 -11.81 5.04
CA LYS A 353 1.73 -12.29 6.24
C LYS A 353 0.75 -12.60 7.38
N GLY A 354 1.23 -13.23 8.46
CA GLY A 354 0.43 -13.52 9.65
C GLY A 354 -0.28 -14.87 9.58
N LYS A 355 -0.73 -15.36 10.73
CA LYS A 355 -1.55 -16.56 10.89
C LYS A 355 -2.85 -16.18 11.56
N PHE A 356 -3.92 -16.85 11.15
CA PHE A 356 -5.27 -16.50 11.59
C PHE A 356 -5.99 -17.75 12.08
N GLU A 357 -6.65 -17.63 13.22
CA GLU A 357 -7.51 -18.67 13.77
C GLU A 357 -8.94 -18.49 13.31
N ALA A 358 -9.65 -19.60 13.18
CA ALA A 358 -11.05 -19.62 12.83
C ALA A 358 -11.89 -18.96 13.94
N GLY A 359 -12.86 -18.13 13.56
CA GLY A 359 -13.79 -17.46 14.47
C GLY A 359 -13.23 -16.26 15.25
N GLN A 360 -11.91 -16.06 15.29
CA GLN A 360 -11.30 -14.86 15.89
C GLN A 360 -11.77 -13.63 15.13
N TYR A 361 -12.35 -12.62 15.78
CA TYR A 361 -12.72 -11.38 15.10
C TYR A 361 -11.51 -10.46 14.96
N LEU A 362 -11.39 -9.75 13.84
CA LEU A 362 -10.24 -8.88 13.55
C LEU A 362 -10.68 -7.56 12.93
N ILE A 363 -10.21 -6.44 13.47
CA ILE A 363 -10.19 -5.16 12.76
C ILE A 363 -8.79 -4.97 12.18
N TRP A 364 -8.68 -4.95 10.85
CA TRP A 364 -7.42 -4.73 10.16
C TRP A 364 -7.39 -3.33 9.54
N PHE A 365 -6.56 -2.44 10.08
CA PHE A 365 -6.47 -1.05 9.64
C PHE A 365 -5.18 -0.81 8.86
N ALA A 366 -5.31 -0.59 7.54
CA ALA A 366 -4.26 -0.02 6.71
C ALA A 366 -4.23 1.51 6.85
N ASN A 367 -3.58 2.01 7.91
CA ASN A 367 -3.46 3.44 8.19
C ASN A 367 -2.28 4.07 7.42
N GLY A 368 -2.58 4.75 6.31
CA GLY A 368 -1.56 5.36 5.44
C GLY A 368 -2.20 6.03 4.24
N CYS A 369 -1.43 6.81 3.47
CA CYS A 369 -1.98 7.55 2.33
C CYS A 369 -2.58 6.62 1.27
N ASP A 370 -3.81 6.95 0.85
CA ASP A 370 -4.55 6.32 -0.25
C ASP A 370 -4.65 4.79 -0.14
N THR A 371 -4.59 4.23 1.08
CA THR A 371 -4.61 2.77 1.28
C THR A 371 -5.88 2.12 0.76
N PHE A 372 -7.00 2.85 0.72
CA PHE A 372 -8.25 2.41 0.10
C PHE A 372 -8.08 1.97 -1.37
N ALA A 373 -7.15 2.60 -2.11
CA ALA A 373 -6.85 2.18 -3.48
C ALA A 373 -6.25 0.77 -3.55
N TYR A 374 -5.59 0.31 -2.50
CA TYR A 374 -4.69 -0.84 -2.56
C TYR A 374 -5.12 -2.04 -1.73
N VAL A 375 -6.14 -1.88 -0.88
CA VAL A 375 -6.78 -3.01 -0.19
C VAL A 375 -7.56 -3.83 -1.22
N ASP A 376 -7.04 -5.02 -1.52
CA ASP A 376 -7.65 -6.01 -2.40
C ASP A 376 -8.24 -7.18 -1.59
N ARG A 377 -8.67 -8.24 -2.28
CA ARG A 377 -9.28 -9.41 -1.64
C ARG A 377 -8.29 -10.36 -0.94
N THR A 378 -6.99 -10.10 -0.98
CA THR A 378 -5.96 -11.03 -0.49
C THR A 378 -6.22 -11.46 0.96
N LEU A 379 -6.53 -10.52 1.85
CA LEU A 379 -6.75 -10.83 3.27
C LEU A 379 -8.11 -11.49 3.51
N VAL A 380 -9.21 -10.96 2.96
CA VAL A 380 -10.54 -11.57 3.11
C VAL A 380 -10.56 -13.01 2.58
N ASP A 381 -9.93 -13.30 1.44
CA ASP A 381 -9.89 -14.66 0.90
C ASP A 381 -9.06 -15.60 1.79
N ARG A 382 -8.03 -15.10 2.47
CA ARG A 382 -7.28 -15.88 3.49
C ARG A 382 -8.15 -16.18 4.70
N ARG A 383 -8.99 -15.22 5.11
CA ARG A 383 -9.91 -15.35 6.23
C ARG A 383 -11.05 -16.33 5.90
N ALA A 384 -11.62 -16.26 4.70
CA ALA A 384 -12.61 -17.21 4.20
C ALA A 384 -12.08 -18.66 4.20
N ARG A 385 -10.79 -18.86 3.87
CA ARG A 385 -10.18 -20.20 3.89
C ARG A 385 -10.06 -20.82 5.29
N VAL A 386 -10.03 -20.02 6.35
CA VAL A 386 -9.99 -20.53 7.74
C VAL A 386 -11.36 -20.56 8.40
N ASN A 387 -12.33 -19.78 7.90
CA ASN A 387 -13.69 -19.70 8.43
C ASN A 387 -14.70 -20.37 7.49
N VAL A 388 -15.07 -21.62 7.77
CA VAL A 388 -15.99 -22.40 6.92
C VAL A 388 -17.40 -21.78 6.86
N ASP A 389 -17.80 -21.02 7.88
CA ASP A 389 -19.09 -20.35 7.99
C ASP A 389 -19.12 -18.93 7.39
N ASP A 390 -18.02 -18.49 6.77
CA ASP A 390 -17.83 -17.16 6.20
C ASP A 390 -17.11 -17.26 4.83
N PRO A 391 -17.80 -17.72 3.76
CA PRO A 391 -17.19 -17.91 2.45
C PRO A 391 -16.74 -16.59 1.78
N ASP A 392 -17.32 -15.45 2.19
CA ASP A 392 -16.99 -14.13 1.65
C ASP A 392 -15.79 -13.48 2.39
N GLY A 393 -15.53 -13.92 3.63
CA GLY A 393 -14.35 -13.60 4.43
C GLY A 393 -14.47 -12.34 5.28
N THR A 394 -15.67 -11.77 5.38
CA THR A 394 -15.97 -10.47 6.00
C THR A 394 -16.67 -10.60 7.35
N LYS A 395 -17.41 -11.68 7.62
CA LYS A 395 -18.13 -11.92 8.89
C LYS A 395 -17.25 -11.90 10.15
N HIS A 396 -15.96 -12.15 9.96
CA HIS A 396 -14.97 -12.19 11.03
C HIS A 396 -13.90 -11.12 10.88
N MET A 397 -14.11 -10.14 10.01
CA MET A 397 -13.10 -9.14 9.73
C MET A 397 -13.66 -7.85 9.16
N ASP A 398 -13.30 -6.76 9.82
CA ASP A 398 -13.49 -5.41 9.30
C ASP A 398 -12.16 -4.90 8.76
N THR A 399 -12.18 -4.29 7.58
CA THR A 399 -11.02 -3.63 7.00
C THR A 399 -11.19 -2.12 7.02
N VAL A 400 -10.32 -1.43 7.74
CA VAL A 400 -10.28 0.03 7.81
C VAL A 400 -9.16 0.55 6.92
N SER A 401 -9.40 1.63 6.17
CA SER A 401 -8.41 2.25 5.28
C SER A 401 -8.64 3.75 5.12
N ASN A 402 -7.63 4.47 4.62
CA ASN A 402 -7.73 5.90 4.34
C ASN A 402 -7.99 6.12 2.86
N VAL A 403 -8.91 7.04 2.59
CA VAL A 403 -9.19 7.56 1.25
C VAL A 403 -8.22 8.67 0.91
N MET A 404 -7.80 9.48 1.89
CA MET A 404 -6.87 10.59 1.67
C MET A 404 -5.59 10.42 2.49
N ALA A 405 -4.64 11.33 2.28
CA ALA A 405 -3.33 11.34 2.90
C ALA A 405 -3.34 11.10 4.41
N GLY A 406 -2.87 9.92 4.84
CA GLY A 406 -2.49 9.62 6.22
C GLY A 406 -1.05 10.06 6.49
N TYR A 407 -0.88 11.28 7.02
CA TYR A 407 0.46 11.81 7.34
C TYR A 407 1.04 11.15 8.60
N PHE A 408 2.35 10.85 8.61
CA PHE A 408 3.03 10.25 9.77
C PHE A 408 2.76 10.98 11.08
N THR A 409 2.67 12.31 11.05
CA THR A 409 2.38 13.17 12.21
C THR A 409 0.95 13.04 12.78
N ALA A 410 0.10 12.21 12.17
CA ALA A 410 -1.26 11.96 12.59
C ALA A 410 -1.63 10.46 12.66
N LEU A 411 -0.75 9.55 12.21
CA LEU A 411 -1.06 8.12 12.18
C LEU A 411 -1.27 7.57 13.61
N GLU A 412 -0.48 8.03 14.57
CA GLU A 412 -0.56 7.62 15.97
C GLU A 412 -1.89 8.06 16.61
N ALA A 413 -2.31 9.31 16.36
CA ALA A 413 -3.55 9.86 16.88
C ALA A 413 -4.78 9.16 16.27
N THR A 414 -4.68 8.80 14.99
CA THR A 414 -5.71 8.08 14.24
C THR A 414 -5.91 6.68 14.80
N SER A 415 -4.82 5.92 14.96
CA SER A 415 -4.81 4.60 15.60
C SER A 415 -5.39 4.64 17.01
N LEU A 416 -4.98 5.61 17.83
CA LEU A 416 -5.47 5.75 19.21
C LEU A 416 -6.95 6.13 19.29
N THR A 417 -7.50 6.83 18.29
CA THR A 417 -8.93 7.15 18.24
C THR A 417 -9.77 5.88 18.15
N LEU A 418 -9.37 4.93 17.29
CA LEU A 418 -9.99 3.62 17.21
C LEU A 418 -9.83 2.83 18.52
N ILE A 419 -8.60 2.72 19.04
CA ILE A 419 -8.32 1.98 20.28
C ILE A 419 -9.17 2.51 21.45
N ARG A 420 -9.27 3.84 21.60
CA ARG A 420 -10.09 4.46 22.65
C ARG A 420 -11.55 4.04 22.53
N ALA A 421 -12.13 4.06 21.34
CA ALA A 421 -13.51 3.63 21.15
C ALA A 421 -13.73 2.15 21.54
N LEU A 422 -12.77 1.28 21.22
CA LEU A 422 -12.82 -0.16 21.57
C LEU A 422 -12.68 -0.41 23.07
N VAL A 423 -12.04 0.49 23.81
CA VAL A 423 -11.89 0.40 25.27
C VAL A 423 -13.02 1.09 26.02
N ASP A 424 -13.42 2.28 25.58
CA ASP A 424 -14.41 3.14 26.23
C ASP A 424 -15.80 2.51 26.30
N VAL A 425 -16.14 1.62 25.36
CA VAL A 425 -17.40 0.85 25.34
C VAL A 425 -17.65 0.07 26.64
N ARG A 426 -16.59 -0.19 27.41
CA ARG A 426 -16.67 -0.89 28.71
C ARG A 426 -17.20 -0.01 29.84
N ASP A 427 -17.10 1.32 29.70
CA ASP A 427 -17.65 2.26 30.66
C ASP A 427 -19.17 2.35 30.42
N PRO A 428 -20.02 1.86 31.33
CA PRO A 428 -21.46 1.87 31.14
C PRO A 428 -22.06 3.29 31.09
N SER A 429 -21.29 4.32 31.44
CA SER A 429 -21.70 5.72 31.29
C SER A 429 -21.47 6.30 29.89
N ARG A 430 -20.73 5.58 29.03
CA ARG A 430 -20.45 5.98 27.64
C ARG A 430 -21.23 5.10 26.67
N PRO A 431 -21.99 5.68 25.73
CA PRO A 431 -22.63 4.88 24.70
C PRO A 431 -21.58 4.28 23.75
N PRO A 432 -21.78 3.03 23.27
CA PRO A 432 -20.98 2.47 22.18
C PRO A 432 -21.04 3.36 20.94
N LYS A 433 -19.90 3.54 20.27
CA LYS A 433 -19.80 4.42 19.08
C LYS A 433 -19.99 3.62 17.79
N THR A 434 -20.66 4.22 16.81
CA THR A 434 -20.63 3.71 15.42
C THR A 434 -19.27 4.01 14.77
N TYR A 435 -18.94 3.34 13.68
CA TYR A 435 -17.77 3.67 12.87
C TYR A 435 -17.78 5.12 12.39
N GLU A 436 -18.93 5.68 11.97
CA GLU A 436 -18.97 7.09 11.58
C GLU A 436 -18.66 8.02 12.75
N GLN A 437 -19.12 7.70 13.97
CA GLN A 437 -18.81 8.49 15.15
C GLN A 437 -17.31 8.41 15.49
N ILE A 438 -16.71 7.22 15.42
CA ILE A 438 -15.26 7.03 15.60
C ILE A 438 -14.48 7.83 14.56
N PHE A 439 -14.85 7.69 13.28
CA PHE A 439 -14.13 8.34 12.18
C PHE A 439 -14.36 9.86 12.12
N SER A 440 -15.44 10.37 12.72
CA SER A 440 -15.66 11.82 12.85
C SER A 440 -14.64 12.52 13.75
N GLU A 441 -14.04 11.77 14.69
CA GLU A 441 -13.00 12.25 15.62
C GLU A 441 -11.58 12.19 15.04
N ILE A 442 -11.41 11.51 13.90
CA ILE A 442 -10.16 11.48 13.14
C ILE A 442 -10.02 12.77 12.33
N ASP A 443 -8.77 13.16 12.02
CA ASP A 443 -8.47 14.30 11.17
C ASP A 443 -9.29 14.26 9.85
N PRO A 444 -10.09 15.31 9.54
CA PRO A 444 -10.83 15.43 8.28
C PRO A 444 -10.00 15.36 7.01
N GLU A 445 -8.69 15.60 7.08
CA GLU A 445 -7.81 15.48 5.93
C GLU A 445 -7.57 14.01 5.53
N GLN A 446 -7.71 13.03 6.43
CA GLN A 446 -7.38 11.63 6.14
C GLN A 446 -8.53 10.81 5.53
N MET A 447 -9.77 11.17 5.84
CA MET A 447 -10.99 10.46 5.42
C MET A 447 -10.90 8.91 5.54
N VAL A 448 -11.38 8.39 6.66
CA VAL A 448 -11.31 6.95 6.95
C VAL A 448 -12.62 6.24 6.55
N VAL A 449 -12.48 5.01 6.08
CA VAL A 449 -13.58 4.14 5.68
C VAL A 449 -13.40 2.75 6.29
N VAL A 450 -14.49 2.03 6.48
CA VAL A 450 -14.50 0.61 6.81
C VAL A 450 -15.27 -0.17 5.74
N SER A 451 -14.81 -1.40 5.48
CA SER A 451 -15.50 -2.43 4.71
C SER A 451 -15.56 -3.74 5.48
N GLY A 452 -16.56 -4.56 5.17
CA GLY A 452 -16.77 -5.88 5.79
C GLY A 452 -17.68 -5.86 7.02
N GLU A 453 -18.33 -4.73 7.30
CA GLU A 453 -19.17 -4.51 8.49
C GLU A 453 -20.68 -4.77 8.27
N GLU A 454 -21.05 -5.48 7.18
CA GLU A 454 -22.46 -5.78 6.83
C GLU A 454 -23.23 -6.47 7.95
N ASP A 455 -22.58 -7.37 8.68
CA ASP A 455 -23.16 -8.21 9.71
C ASP A 455 -22.97 -7.63 11.11
N ASN A 456 -22.23 -6.53 11.24
CA ASN A 456 -21.96 -5.93 12.53
C ASN A 456 -23.25 -5.45 13.21
N GLU A 457 -23.50 -5.97 14.40
CA GLU A 457 -24.64 -5.62 15.26
C GLU A 457 -24.17 -5.23 16.66
N LEU A 458 -24.78 -4.17 17.22
CA LEU A 458 -24.46 -3.79 18.58
C LEU A 458 -25.06 -4.80 19.58
N GLN A 459 -24.20 -5.57 20.23
CA GLN A 459 -24.56 -6.51 21.28
C GLN A 459 -23.97 -6.10 22.64
N PRO A 460 -24.58 -6.48 23.77
CA PRO A 460 -24.02 -6.25 25.09
C PRO A 460 -22.64 -6.92 25.25
N LEU A 461 -21.75 -6.27 25.99
CA LEU A 461 -20.47 -6.89 26.32
C LEU A 461 -20.65 -8.15 27.19
N PRO A 462 -19.80 -9.17 27.00
CA PRO A 462 -19.72 -10.31 27.91
C PRO A 462 -19.44 -9.85 29.35
N PRO A 463 -19.90 -10.60 30.37
CA PRO A 463 -19.59 -10.29 31.76
C PRO A 463 -18.08 -10.31 32.01
N ALA A 464 -17.62 -9.54 33.00
CA ALA A 464 -16.22 -9.48 33.38
C ALA A 464 -15.66 -10.88 33.74
N PRO A 465 -14.47 -11.26 33.23
CA PRO A 465 -13.91 -12.60 33.41
C PRO A 465 -13.56 -12.88 34.89
N PRO A 466 -13.67 -14.13 35.37
CA PRO A 466 -13.34 -14.50 36.75
C PRO A 466 -11.83 -14.50 37.01
N ALA A 467 -11.29 -13.38 37.49
CA ALA A 467 -9.87 -13.10 37.74
C ALA A 467 -9.01 -13.18 36.46
N PRO A 468 -8.26 -12.11 36.12
CA PRO A 468 -7.42 -12.17 34.93
C PRO A 468 -6.25 -13.14 35.17
N PRO A 469 -5.77 -13.84 34.13
CA PRO A 469 -4.44 -14.42 34.19
C PRO A 469 -3.41 -13.32 34.52
N ALA A 470 -2.37 -13.66 35.29
CA ALA A 470 -1.28 -12.73 35.57
C ALA A 470 -0.74 -12.17 34.24
N LEU A 471 -0.34 -10.89 34.23
CA LEU A 471 0.32 -10.32 33.05
C LEU A 471 1.49 -11.25 32.67
N PRO A 472 1.62 -11.65 31.40
CA PRO A 472 2.81 -12.36 30.99
C PRO A 472 4.01 -11.49 31.36
N ALA A 473 5.03 -12.11 31.98
CA ALA A 473 6.30 -11.43 32.18
C ALA A 473 6.75 -10.86 30.83
N THR A 474 7.20 -9.61 30.82
CA THR A 474 7.86 -9.01 29.65
C THR A 474 8.87 -10.04 29.17
N PRO A 475 8.77 -10.56 27.93
CA PRO A 475 9.86 -11.33 27.39
C PRO A 475 11.08 -10.42 27.49
N GLU A 476 12.18 -10.91 28.06
CA GLU A 476 13.49 -10.38 27.72
C GLU A 476 13.63 -10.64 26.22
N GLY A 477 13.19 -9.67 25.42
CA GLY A 477 13.24 -9.76 23.98
C GLY A 477 14.71 -9.79 23.59
N GLU A 478 15.20 -10.99 23.25
CA GLU A 478 16.35 -11.12 22.38
C GLU A 478 15.96 -10.37 21.10
N ALA A 479 16.48 -9.15 20.98
CA ALA A 479 16.25 -8.30 19.83
C ALA A 479 16.59 -9.10 18.57
N PRO A 480 15.79 -9.00 17.48
CA PRO A 480 16.28 -9.47 16.20
C PRO A 480 17.62 -8.76 15.93
N PRO A 481 18.68 -9.47 15.50
CA PRO A 481 19.98 -8.86 15.30
C PRO A 481 19.83 -7.72 14.29
N ALA A 482 20.24 -6.52 14.69
CA ALA A 482 20.44 -5.43 13.77
C ALA A 482 21.42 -5.93 12.69
N THR A 483 21.04 -5.85 11.42
CA THR A 483 21.99 -6.01 10.33
C THR A 483 23.04 -4.92 10.46
N GLU A 484 24.25 -5.30 10.89
CA GLU A 484 25.41 -4.42 10.95
C GLU A 484 25.65 -3.78 9.58
N ALA A 485 25.63 -2.44 9.53
CA ALA A 485 26.21 -1.72 8.42
C ALA A 485 27.73 -2.03 8.37
N PRO A 486 28.33 -2.23 7.18
CA PRO A 486 29.73 -2.56 7.09
C PRO A 486 30.59 -1.37 7.56
N GLY A 487 31.35 -1.64 8.62
CA GLY A 487 32.49 -0.91 9.18
C GLY A 487 32.72 0.53 8.77
N LYS A 488 32.57 1.45 9.74
CA LYS A 488 33.43 2.62 9.84
C LYS A 488 33.94 2.77 11.26
N GLU A 489 35.25 2.94 11.36
CA GLU A 489 36.02 3.16 12.57
C GLU A 489 35.40 4.23 13.47
N ALA A 490 35.42 3.94 14.77
CA ALA A 490 35.03 4.87 15.82
C ALA A 490 35.95 6.10 15.85
N PRO A 491 35.42 7.32 15.99
CA PRO A 491 36.15 8.41 16.62
C PRO A 491 35.94 8.39 18.14
N GLU A 492 37.02 8.70 18.84
CA GLU A 492 37.14 8.74 20.30
C GLU A 492 36.09 9.61 21.01
N ALA A 493 35.80 9.20 22.24
CA ALA A 493 34.93 9.88 23.18
C ALA A 493 35.48 11.25 23.64
N SER A 494 34.56 12.19 23.90
CA SER A 494 34.76 13.21 24.95
C SER A 494 33.41 13.63 25.54
N PRO A 495 33.40 14.08 26.82
CA PRO A 495 32.30 13.79 27.74
C PRO A 495 31.35 14.98 28.02
N GLU A 496 30.22 14.62 28.64
CA GLU A 496 29.29 15.44 29.43
C GLU A 496 28.49 16.57 28.75
N ALA A 497 27.17 16.36 28.68
CA ALA A 497 26.20 17.37 29.10
C ALA A 497 24.89 16.71 29.55
N ALA A 498 24.69 16.69 30.86
CA ALA A 498 23.43 16.33 31.49
C ALA A 498 22.33 17.39 31.23
N GLY A 499 21.10 16.91 31.05
CA GLY A 499 19.87 17.58 31.51
C GLY A 499 19.35 18.78 30.72
N LYS A 500 18.32 18.54 29.90
CA LYS A 500 16.99 19.20 29.99
C LYS A 500 16.09 18.80 28.82
N ALA A 501 14.85 18.45 29.14
CA ALA A 501 13.77 18.29 28.19
C ALA A 501 13.56 19.58 27.36
N PRO A 502 13.29 19.50 26.03
CA PRO A 502 12.89 20.67 25.28
C PRO A 502 11.37 20.86 25.39
N ALA A 503 10.99 22.02 25.93
CA ALA A 503 9.65 22.55 25.86
C ALA A 503 9.24 22.79 24.39
N SER A 504 8.06 22.30 24.00
CA SER A 504 7.48 22.57 22.69
C SER A 504 7.05 24.03 22.59
N LYS A 505 7.76 24.81 21.77
CA LYS A 505 7.25 26.08 21.26
C LYS A 505 6.56 25.84 19.93
N GLY A 506 5.33 26.33 19.82
CA GLY A 506 4.53 26.27 18.61
C GLY A 506 5.27 26.87 17.41
N GLY A 507 5.54 26.02 16.43
CA GLY A 507 5.94 26.37 15.08
C GLY A 507 5.15 25.46 14.13
N GLN A 508 4.76 26.00 12.97
CA GLN A 508 4.09 25.28 11.88
C GLN A 508 4.66 23.86 11.73
N ARG A 509 3.82 22.84 11.93
CA ARG A 509 4.20 21.45 11.65
C ARG A 509 4.45 21.36 10.14
N ASN A 510 5.71 21.14 9.75
CA ASN A 510 6.02 20.69 8.39
C ASN A 510 5.21 19.41 8.16
N ARG A 511 4.29 19.44 7.20
CA ARG A 511 3.59 18.24 6.73
C ARG A 511 4.63 17.39 6.01
N SER A 512 5.11 16.31 6.63
CA SER A 512 5.89 15.29 5.93
C SER A 512 4.99 14.70 4.83
N SER A 513 5.47 14.74 3.58
CA SER A 513 4.69 14.40 2.40
C SER A 513 4.43 12.90 2.34
N CYS A 514 3.33 12.50 1.70
CA CYS A 514 3.07 11.10 1.33
C CYS A 514 4.01 10.62 0.20
N ASP A 515 5.24 11.15 0.09
CA ASP A 515 6.17 10.80 -0.98
C ASP A 515 6.45 9.30 -0.96
N VAL A 516 6.56 8.73 -2.15
CA VAL A 516 6.84 7.31 -2.32
C VAL A 516 8.34 7.16 -2.15
N GLY A 517 8.82 6.73 -0.98
CA GLY A 517 10.24 6.45 -0.74
C GLY A 517 10.79 5.36 -1.68
N LEU A 518 11.15 5.71 -2.91
CA LEU A 518 11.80 4.86 -3.90
C LEU A 518 13.10 5.53 -4.31
N ALA A 519 14.22 5.06 -3.75
CA ALA A 519 15.54 5.45 -4.24
C ALA A 519 15.80 4.83 -5.63
N PRO A 520 16.48 5.54 -6.56
CA PRO A 520 16.92 4.95 -7.82
C PRO A 520 17.99 3.89 -7.56
N ALA A 521 17.78 2.68 -8.07
CA ALA A 521 18.82 1.64 -8.06
C ALA A 521 19.94 1.99 -9.05
N ASP A 522 21.18 1.97 -8.56
CA ASP A 522 22.42 2.15 -9.31
C ASP A 522 22.58 1.05 -10.38
N PRO A 523 22.78 1.35 -11.68
CA PRO A 523 22.75 0.36 -12.76
C PRO A 523 23.91 -0.67 -12.76
N ASP A 524 24.93 -0.50 -11.92
CA ASP A 524 26.17 -1.31 -12.01
C ASP A 524 26.19 -2.63 -11.23
N THR A 525 25.10 -3.01 -10.54
CA THR A 525 25.01 -4.31 -9.84
C THR A 525 24.39 -5.44 -10.67
N GLY A 526 23.98 -5.17 -11.92
CA GLY A 526 23.31 -6.14 -12.80
C GLY A 526 24.20 -7.19 -13.49
N LEU A 527 25.54 -7.09 -13.39
CA LEU A 527 26.46 -7.98 -14.12
C LEU A 527 27.03 -9.15 -13.30
N ALA A 528 26.85 -9.17 -11.98
CA ALA A 528 27.39 -10.24 -11.12
C ALA A 528 26.44 -11.44 -10.92
N ALA A 529 25.14 -11.30 -11.22
CA ALA A 529 24.15 -12.36 -10.98
C ALA A 529 23.97 -13.35 -12.15
N PHE A 530 24.65 -13.16 -13.28
CA PHE A 530 24.55 -14.04 -14.45
C PHE A 530 25.65 -15.11 -14.56
N ALA A 531 26.60 -15.17 -13.62
CA ALA A 531 27.74 -16.10 -13.66
C ALA A 531 27.59 -17.38 -12.82
N ILE A 532 26.49 -17.57 -12.08
CA ILE A 532 26.26 -18.78 -11.26
C ILE A 532 24.95 -19.47 -11.68
N ALA A 533 24.83 -19.76 -12.97
CA ALA A 533 23.79 -20.66 -13.50
C ALA A 533 24.28 -21.57 -14.63
N LEU A 534 25.61 -21.69 -14.82
CA LEU A 534 26.21 -22.54 -15.86
C LEU A 534 27.11 -23.68 -15.33
N ALA A 535 27.03 -24.01 -14.03
CA ALA A 535 27.89 -25.05 -13.42
C ALA A 535 27.16 -26.32 -12.95
N THR A 536 25.83 -26.42 -13.07
CA THR A 536 25.05 -27.56 -12.55
C THR A 536 24.34 -28.41 -13.60
N LEU A 537 24.65 -28.23 -14.90
CA LEU A 537 24.09 -29.03 -15.99
C LEU A 537 25.09 -29.88 -16.79
N LEU A 538 26.34 -30.01 -16.32
CA LEU A 538 27.35 -30.91 -16.90
C LEU A 538 27.99 -31.81 -15.85
N ARG A 539 27.19 -32.67 -15.19
CA ARG A 539 27.72 -33.83 -14.46
C ARG A 539 26.66 -34.91 -14.23
N ARG A 540 26.09 -35.45 -15.32
CA ARG A 540 25.30 -36.70 -15.26
C ARG A 540 25.10 -37.38 -16.62
N ARG A 541 26.18 -37.64 -17.37
CA ARG A 541 26.22 -38.69 -18.41
C ARG A 541 27.64 -39.26 -18.49
N PHE A 542 27.73 -40.58 -18.73
CA PHE A 542 28.88 -41.50 -18.58
C PHE A 542 29.04 -42.02 -17.15
N THR A 543 28.55 -43.22 -16.80
CA THR A 543 29.06 -44.51 -17.28
C THR A 543 27.96 -45.60 -17.45
N ARG A 544 27.86 -46.14 -18.67
CA ARG A 544 27.53 -47.57 -18.96
C ARG A 544 28.91 -48.25 -19.11
N ARG A 545 29.21 -49.50 -18.77
CA ARG A 545 28.48 -50.78 -18.81
C ARG A 545 29.46 -51.82 -18.23
N THR A 546 29.00 -52.78 -17.43
CA THR A 546 29.47 -54.18 -17.48
C THR A 546 28.43 -55.09 -16.82
N THR A 547 28.13 -56.18 -17.51
CA THR A 547 27.30 -57.36 -17.15
C THR A 547 27.99 -58.56 -17.83
N PRO A 548 27.68 -59.83 -17.53
CA PRO A 548 27.26 -60.50 -16.28
C PRO A 548 28.03 -61.83 -16.04
N ALA A 549 27.58 -62.63 -15.04
CA ALA A 549 27.87 -64.06 -14.75
C ALA A 549 29.32 -64.37 -14.30
N THR A 550 29.61 -65.16 -13.27
CA THR A 550 28.96 -66.30 -12.58
C THR A 550 29.24 -66.25 -11.08
#